data_AF-A0A7V3FXQ3-F1
#
_entry.id   AF-A0A7V3FXQ3-F1
#
_cell.length_a   1.000
_cell.length_b   1.000
_cell.length_c   1.000
_cell.angle_alpha   90.00
_cell.angle_beta   90.00
_cell.angle_gamma   90.00
#
_symmetry.space_group_name_H-M   'P 1'
#
loop_
_entity.id
_entity.type
_entity.pdbx_description
1 polymer ?
#
loop_
_entity_poly.entity_id
_entity_poly.type
_entity_poly.pdbx_seq_one_letter_code
_entity_poly.pdbx_strand_id
1 'polypeptide(L)'
;MSYEFAKIGLVELKLGYSTRENFHEEKVVEFRDRYFFVSRLGSDLESTDAKLNELRSSMWRFGFSKRSGYGYKFNEFYVLPYNSMGIVWVGLDMKDYPPLIWPAVYPPLEGQIKAEKDATFLERINQQIKFGITRESGINFDFASSVGLNVGYETSVLFPRYLIWKHLGSYIIESIGFGLLDKFIDEVSNSSPLSAPFVNCILKGAYQYAFYTLTKDKMNWPFKTESPLTYENFKLGVTFTF
;
A
#
# COMPACT_ATOMS: atom_id res chain seq x y z
N MET A 1 -13.65 -12.75 8.73
CA MET A 1 -14.91 -12.00 8.70
C MET A 1 -15.97 -12.89 8.05
N SER A 2 -17.21 -12.83 8.55
CA SER A 2 -18.43 -13.44 8.01
C SER A 2 -19.04 -12.62 6.86
N TYR A 3 -18.61 -11.36 6.71
CA TYR A 3 -18.93 -10.50 5.57
C TYR A 3 -17.66 -10.26 4.75
N GLU A 4 -17.82 -10.24 3.43
CA GLU A 4 -16.76 -9.81 2.52
C GLU A 4 -16.97 -8.33 2.19
N PHE A 5 -15.89 -7.57 2.00
CA PHE A 5 -16.03 -6.23 1.45
C PHE A 5 -16.38 -6.34 -0.03
N ALA A 6 -17.32 -5.51 -0.49
CA ALA A 6 -17.52 -5.33 -1.92
C ALA A 6 -16.20 -4.87 -2.56
N LYS A 7 -15.98 -5.27 -3.82
CA LYS A 7 -14.81 -4.79 -4.55
C LYS A 7 -14.84 -3.26 -4.67
N ILE A 8 -13.67 -2.64 -4.64
CA ILE A 8 -13.52 -1.18 -4.58
C ILE A 8 -12.67 -0.67 -5.74
N GLY A 9 -13.12 0.41 -6.38
CA GLY A 9 -12.28 1.20 -7.28
C GLY A 9 -11.44 2.21 -6.50
N LEU A 10 -10.39 2.73 -7.13
CA LEU A 10 -9.48 3.74 -6.59
C LEU A 10 -9.30 4.89 -7.59
N VAL A 11 -9.41 6.11 -7.10
CA VAL A 11 -8.95 7.33 -7.79
C VAL A 11 -7.94 8.02 -6.89
N GLU A 12 -6.78 8.39 -7.44
CA GLU A 12 -5.68 8.97 -6.68
C GLU A 12 -5.00 10.12 -7.43
N LEU A 13 -4.71 11.18 -6.70
CA LEU A 13 -3.91 12.31 -7.14
C LEU A 13 -2.62 12.36 -6.30
N LYS A 14 -1.47 12.40 -6.97
CA LYS A 14 -0.14 12.52 -6.35
C LYS A 14 0.51 13.85 -6.79
N LEU A 15 1.08 14.60 -5.85
CA LEU A 15 1.82 15.83 -6.12
C LEU A 15 3.12 15.82 -5.31
N GLY A 16 4.25 16.11 -5.97
CA GLY A 16 5.55 16.04 -5.30
C GLY A 16 6.72 16.44 -6.17
N TYR A 17 7.91 16.11 -5.68
CA TYR A 17 9.19 16.37 -6.32
C TYR A 17 9.88 15.07 -6.69
N SER A 18 10.55 15.08 -7.84
CA SER A 18 11.39 14.00 -8.34
C SER A 18 12.83 14.46 -8.44
N THR A 19 13.75 13.63 -8.01
CA THR A 19 15.19 13.83 -8.21
C THR A 19 15.72 12.62 -8.98
N ARG A 20 16.51 12.88 -10.03
CA ARG A 20 17.08 11.87 -10.91
C ARG A 20 18.56 12.13 -11.09
N GLU A 21 19.36 11.09 -10.93
CA GLU A 21 20.80 11.15 -11.06
C GLU A 21 21.26 10.04 -12.01
N ASN A 22 22.11 10.38 -12.98
CA ASN A 22 22.67 9.40 -13.89
C ASN A 22 23.61 8.49 -13.08
N PHE A 23 23.37 7.19 -13.16
CA PHE A 23 24.18 6.16 -12.51
C PHE A 23 24.87 5.31 -13.57
N HIS A 24 26.20 5.28 -13.57
CA HIS A 24 27.04 4.48 -14.48
C HIS A 24 26.75 4.63 -16.00
N GLU A 25 27.68 5.25 -16.74
CA GLU A 25 27.65 5.36 -18.22
C GLU A 25 26.33 5.91 -18.80
N GLU A 26 25.54 6.65 -18.01
CA GLU A 26 24.23 7.19 -18.40
C GLU A 26 23.18 6.16 -18.85
N LYS A 27 23.43 4.84 -18.68
CA LYS A 27 22.46 3.79 -19.06
C LYS A 27 21.51 3.44 -17.92
N VAL A 28 21.93 3.69 -16.68
CA VAL A 28 21.12 3.50 -15.48
C VAL A 28 20.87 4.85 -14.83
N VAL A 29 19.70 5.01 -14.21
CA VAL A 29 19.32 6.22 -13.50
C VAL A 29 18.84 5.83 -12.12
N GLU A 30 19.38 6.46 -11.09
CA GLU A 30 18.78 6.43 -9.75
C GLU A 30 17.74 7.55 -9.67
N PHE A 31 16.58 7.25 -9.09
CA PHE A 31 15.58 8.28 -8.84
C PHE A 31 14.97 8.15 -7.45
N ARG A 32 14.53 9.30 -6.96
CA ARG A 32 13.88 9.45 -5.67
C ARG A 32 12.79 10.50 -5.75
N ASP A 33 11.58 10.08 -5.41
CA ASP A 33 10.41 10.94 -5.38
C ASP A 33 9.89 11.07 -3.96
N ARG A 34 9.36 12.25 -3.65
CA ARG A 34 8.63 12.52 -2.42
C ARG A 34 7.34 13.22 -2.81
N TYR A 35 6.21 12.67 -2.38
CA TYR A 35 4.92 13.22 -2.77
C TYR A 35 3.91 13.14 -1.64
N PHE A 36 3.01 14.12 -1.67
CA PHE A 36 1.74 14.06 -0.99
C PHE A 36 0.71 13.42 -1.94
N PHE A 37 -0.24 12.69 -1.39
CA PHE A 37 -1.32 12.12 -2.18
C PHE A 37 -2.66 12.28 -1.47
N VAL A 38 -3.71 12.36 -2.28
CA VAL A 38 -5.11 12.23 -1.85
C VAL A 38 -5.76 11.18 -2.74
N SER A 39 -6.44 10.22 -2.13
CA SER A 39 -7.20 9.21 -2.87
C SER A 39 -8.57 8.95 -2.29
N ARG A 40 -9.47 8.53 -3.18
CA ARG A 40 -10.79 8.01 -2.84
C ARG A 40 -10.86 6.55 -3.29
N LEU A 41 -11.28 5.69 -2.38
CA LEU A 41 -11.65 4.31 -2.68
C LEU A 41 -13.12 4.15 -2.42
N GLY A 42 -13.81 3.38 -3.24
CA GLY A 42 -15.23 3.17 -3.03
C GLY A 42 -15.74 2.00 -3.82
N SER A 43 -16.64 1.25 -3.21
CA SER A 43 -17.44 0.23 -3.89
C SER A 43 -18.20 0.81 -5.09
N ASP A 44 -18.69 2.05 -4.96
CA ASP A 44 -19.38 2.79 -6.02
C ASP A 44 -18.51 3.14 -7.23
N LEU A 45 -17.19 2.99 -7.14
CA LEU A 45 -16.28 3.24 -8.27
C LEU A 45 -16.09 1.99 -9.15
N GLU A 46 -16.43 0.79 -8.66
CA GLU A 46 -16.26 -0.47 -9.40
C GLU A 46 -17.60 -1.15 -9.72
N SER A 47 -18.55 -1.16 -8.78
CA SER A 47 -19.88 -1.76 -8.98
C SER A 47 -20.98 -0.95 -8.30
N THR A 48 -22.10 -0.78 -8.99
CA THR A 48 -23.31 -0.16 -8.40
C THR A 48 -24.08 -1.15 -7.53
N ASP A 49 -23.98 -2.45 -7.84
CA ASP A 49 -24.70 -3.53 -7.18
C ASP A 49 -23.75 -4.35 -6.30
N ALA A 50 -24.03 -4.39 -4.99
CA ALA A 50 -23.36 -5.27 -4.05
C ALA A 50 -24.01 -6.65 -4.08
N LYS A 51 -23.21 -7.72 -4.03
CA LYS A 51 -23.78 -9.09 -3.90
C LYS A 51 -24.35 -9.28 -2.49
N LEU A 52 -25.22 -10.29 -2.35
CA LEU A 52 -25.66 -10.75 -1.03
C LEU A 52 -24.42 -11.05 -0.15
N ASN A 53 -24.38 -10.47 1.06
CA ASN A 53 -23.29 -10.54 2.05
C ASN A 53 -22.02 -9.72 1.76
N GLU A 54 -22.04 -8.82 0.77
CA GLU A 54 -20.97 -7.84 0.57
C GLU A 54 -21.27 -6.52 1.30
N LEU A 55 -20.27 -5.95 1.98
CA LEU A 55 -20.38 -4.65 2.63
C LEU A 55 -19.80 -3.55 1.74
N ARG A 56 -20.62 -2.53 1.46
CA ARG A 56 -20.20 -1.36 0.72
C ARG A 56 -19.46 -0.39 1.63
N SER A 57 -18.32 0.04 1.16
CA SER A 57 -17.49 1.05 1.81
C SER A 57 -17.12 2.17 0.84
N SER A 58 -16.82 3.32 1.42
CA SER A 58 -16.15 4.45 0.79
C SER A 58 -15.05 4.92 1.74
N MET A 59 -13.89 5.28 1.20
CA MET A 59 -12.75 5.75 1.97
C MET A 59 -12.12 6.95 1.32
N TRP A 60 -11.81 7.95 2.14
CA TRP A 60 -10.90 9.02 1.77
C TRP A 60 -9.55 8.78 2.43
N ARG A 61 -8.49 8.92 1.65
CA ARG A 61 -7.12 8.77 2.10
C ARG A 61 -6.30 9.99 1.75
N PHE A 62 -5.39 10.34 2.63
CA PHE A 62 -4.34 11.31 2.32
C PHE A 62 -3.06 10.93 3.05
N GLY A 63 -1.91 11.31 2.52
CA GLY A 63 -0.66 10.89 3.12
C GLY A 63 0.57 11.38 2.41
N PHE A 64 1.71 11.01 2.97
CA PHE A 64 3.03 11.30 2.41
C PHE A 64 3.72 9.99 2.10
N SER A 65 4.30 9.91 0.92
CA SER A 65 5.05 8.74 0.49
C SER A 65 6.37 9.14 -0.13
N LYS A 66 7.32 8.21 -0.02
CA LYS A 66 8.59 8.28 -0.74
C LYS A 66 8.66 7.10 -1.67
N ARG A 67 9.16 7.33 -2.88
CA ARG A 67 9.37 6.30 -3.89
C ARG A 67 10.80 6.39 -4.36
N SER A 68 11.47 5.26 -4.53
CA SER A 68 12.81 5.23 -5.09
C SER A 68 13.07 3.92 -5.84
N GLY A 69 14.08 3.96 -6.69
CA GLY A 69 14.51 2.80 -7.47
C GLY A 69 15.66 3.16 -8.40
N TYR A 70 16.10 2.14 -9.14
CA TYR A 70 16.99 2.29 -10.28
C TYR A 70 16.19 1.96 -11.54
N GLY A 71 16.48 2.64 -12.64
CA GLY A 71 15.84 2.40 -13.91
C GLY A 71 16.79 2.42 -15.09
N TYR A 72 16.32 1.90 -16.21
CA TYR A 72 17.05 1.89 -17.48
C TYR A 72 16.70 3.13 -18.30
N LYS A 73 17.73 3.76 -18.87
CA LYS A 73 17.59 4.88 -19.81
C LYS A 73 17.87 4.40 -21.24
N PHE A 74 16.87 4.56 -22.10
CA PHE A 74 16.91 4.29 -23.54
C PHE A 74 16.65 5.60 -24.29
N ASN A 75 17.67 6.45 -24.39
CA ASN A 75 17.58 7.78 -24.99
C ASN A 75 16.52 8.67 -24.31
N GLU A 76 15.33 8.79 -24.89
CA GLU A 76 14.19 9.58 -24.36
C GLU A 76 13.18 8.70 -23.60
N PHE A 77 13.36 7.39 -23.60
CA PHE A 77 12.48 6.44 -22.93
C PHE A 77 13.14 5.89 -21.66
N TYR A 78 12.38 5.78 -20.58
CA TYR A 78 12.88 5.26 -19.31
C TYR A 78 11.97 4.15 -18.80
N VAL A 79 12.60 3.08 -18.31
CA VAL A 79 11.91 2.02 -17.57
C VAL A 79 12.38 2.12 -16.13
N LEU A 80 11.49 2.56 -15.24
CA LEU A 80 11.79 2.89 -13.85
C LEU A 80 11.00 1.97 -12.91
N PRO A 81 11.48 0.74 -12.66
CA PRO A 81 10.99 -0.06 -11.54
C PRO A 81 11.17 0.70 -10.22
N TYR A 82 10.19 0.61 -9.33
CA TYR A 82 10.18 1.36 -8.09
C TYR A 82 9.59 0.57 -6.94
N ASN A 83 10.01 0.98 -5.75
CA ASN A 83 9.36 0.65 -4.50
C ASN A 83 9.05 1.93 -3.74
N SER A 84 7.90 1.96 -3.08
CA SER A 84 7.42 3.09 -2.31
C SER A 84 6.97 2.64 -0.93
N MET A 85 7.16 3.53 0.03
CA MET A 85 6.62 3.40 1.37
C MET A 85 6.11 4.75 1.83
N GLY A 86 4.98 4.73 2.52
CA GLY A 86 4.32 5.95 2.97
C GLY A 86 3.52 5.76 4.23
N ILE A 87 3.18 6.90 4.82
CA ILE A 87 2.20 7.00 5.89
C ILE A 87 0.89 7.52 5.28
N VAL A 88 -0.23 7.02 5.80
CA VAL A 88 -1.55 7.38 5.32
C VAL A 88 -2.51 7.58 6.47
N TRP A 89 -3.40 8.55 6.30
CA TRP A 89 -4.60 8.71 7.11
C TRP A 89 -5.80 8.33 6.26
N VAL A 90 -6.68 7.51 6.82
CA VAL A 90 -7.85 6.97 6.13
C VAL A 90 -9.09 7.26 6.95
N GLY A 91 -10.07 7.93 6.35
CA GLY A 91 -11.44 7.98 6.86
C GLY A 91 -12.29 6.96 6.14
N LEU A 92 -12.76 5.94 6.85
CA LEU A 92 -13.65 4.90 6.33
C LEU A 92 -15.11 5.25 6.61
N ASP A 93 -15.97 5.13 5.61
CA ASP A 93 -17.41 5.27 5.72
C ASP A 93 -18.09 4.00 5.19
N MET A 94 -18.76 3.29 6.07
CA MET A 94 -19.49 2.06 5.79
C MET A 94 -20.94 2.39 5.46
N LYS A 95 -21.37 2.13 4.23
CA LYS A 95 -22.73 2.48 3.78
C LYS A 95 -23.79 1.53 4.35
N ASP A 96 -23.41 0.27 4.59
CA ASP A 96 -24.31 -0.79 5.07
C ASP A 96 -24.14 -1.07 6.57
N TYR A 97 -23.78 -0.05 7.37
CA TYR A 97 -23.61 -0.18 8.82
C TYR A 97 -24.85 0.34 9.60
N PRO A 98 -25.32 -0.37 10.65
CA PRO A 98 -24.83 -1.66 11.12
C PRO A 98 -25.21 -2.81 10.14
N PRO A 99 -24.33 -3.82 9.98
CA PRO A 99 -24.62 -4.95 9.11
C PRO A 99 -25.87 -5.68 9.59
N LEU A 100 -26.68 -6.20 8.67
CA LEU A 100 -27.94 -6.86 8.98
C LEU A 100 -27.67 -8.23 9.63
N ILE A 101 -27.72 -8.29 10.96
CA ILE A 101 -27.55 -9.56 11.71
C ILE A 101 -28.91 -10.27 11.74
N TRP A 102 -28.97 -11.53 11.28
CA TRP A 102 -30.18 -12.36 11.39
C TRP A 102 -30.68 -12.44 12.84
N PRO A 103 -32.00 -12.56 13.07
CA PRO A 103 -32.59 -12.54 14.40
C PRO A 103 -31.92 -13.56 15.34
N ALA A 104 -31.68 -13.12 16.58
CA ALA A 104 -30.98 -13.90 17.59
C ALA A 104 -31.66 -15.24 17.83
N VAL A 105 -30.93 -16.34 17.62
CA VAL A 105 -31.35 -17.70 17.98
C VAL A 105 -30.57 -18.07 19.25
N TYR A 106 -31.21 -18.71 20.23
CA TYR A 106 -30.54 -19.14 21.45
C TYR A 106 -30.47 -20.67 21.52
N PRO A 107 -29.26 -21.28 21.65
CA PRO A 107 -27.94 -20.63 21.70
C PRO A 107 -27.51 -20.02 20.33
N PRO A 108 -26.67 -18.98 20.33
CA PRO A 108 -26.22 -18.33 19.11
C PRO A 108 -25.39 -19.28 18.25
N LEU A 109 -25.66 -19.29 16.94
CA LEU A 109 -24.90 -20.08 15.98
C LEU A 109 -23.50 -19.49 15.81
N GLU A 110 -22.51 -20.32 15.44
CA GLU A 110 -21.11 -19.88 15.27
C GLU A 110 -20.98 -18.70 14.27
N GLY A 111 -21.83 -18.66 13.24
CA GLY A 111 -21.91 -17.55 12.28
C GLY A 111 -22.36 -16.22 12.89
N GLN A 112 -23.27 -16.24 13.87
CA GLN A 112 -23.74 -15.03 14.56
C GLN A 112 -22.63 -14.44 15.43
N ILE A 113 -21.89 -15.29 16.15
CA ILE A 113 -20.75 -14.86 16.97
C ILE A 113 -19.64 -14.21 16.12
N LYS A 114 -19.41 -14.72 14.90
CA LYS A 114 -18.46 -14.13 13.95
C LYS A 114 -18.97 -12.78 13.41
N ALA A 115 -20.24 -12.69 13.03
CA ALA A 115 -20.86 -11.47 12.53
C ALA A 115 -20.86 -10.33 13.57
N GLU A 116 -21.14 -10.64 14.84
CA GLU A 116 -21.06 -9.66 15.93
C GLU A 116 -19.64 -9.12 16.15
N LYS A 117 -18.64 -10.02 16.15
CA LYS A 117 -17.22 -9.61 16.27
C LYS A 117 -16.79 -8.69 15.12
N ASP A 118 -17.25 -8.98 13.90
CA ASP A 118 -16.97 -8.15 12.74
C ASP A 118 -17.68 -6.78 12.86
N ALA A 119 -18.94 -6.75 13.31
CA ALA A 119 -19.67 -5.51 13.53
C ALA A 119 -18.96 -4.61 14.56
N THR A 120 -18.50 -5.16 15.69
CA THR A 120 -17.72 -4.40 16.69
C THR A 120 -16.38 -3.93 16.14
N PHE A 121 -15.73 -4.68 15.24
CA PHE A 121 -14.50 -4.23 14.59
C PHE A 121 -14.77 -3.06 13.63
N LEU A 122 -15.81 -3.17 12.80
CA LEU A 122 -16.22 -2.13 11.87
C LEU A 122 -16.62 -0.84 12.60
N GLU A 123 -17.34 -0.94 13.71
CA GLU A 123 -17.71 0.20 14.56
C GLU A 123 -16.50 1.02 14.99
N ARG A 124 -15.38 0.36 15.33
CA ARG A 124 -14.16 1.04 15.77
C ARG A 124 -13.46 1.81 14.65
N ILE A 125 -13.74 1.50 13.39
CA ILE A 125 -13.03 2.05 12.22
C ILE A 125 -13.94 2.99 11.43
N ASN A 126 -15.26 2.75 11.45
CA ASN A 126 -16.24 3.54 10.75
C ASN A 126 -16.26 5.00 11.24
N GLN A 127 -16.31 5.93 10.29
CA GLN A 127 -16.37 7.38 10.47
C GLN A 127 -15.25 7.99 11.32
N GLN A 128 -14.14 7.26 11.47
CA GLN A 128 -12.96 7.73 12.19
C GLN A 128 -11.75 7.80 11.26
N ILE A 129 -10.92 8.82 11.47
CA ILE A 129 -9.62 8.90 10.79
C ILE A 129 -8.65 7.95 11.49
N LYS A 130 -8.14 6.98 10.73
CA LYS A 130 -7.18 5.98 11.19
C LYS A 130 -5.84 6.17 10.50
N PHE A 131 -4.78 5.91 11.25
CA PHE A 131 -3.41 5.90 10.73
C PHE A 131 -3.12 4.56 10.07
N GLY A 132 -2.29 4.58 9.03
CA GLY A 132 -1.85 3.39 8.31
C GLY A 132 -0.52 3.59 7.62
N ILE A 133 -0.04 2.50 7.01
CA ILE A 133 1.15 2.46 6.17
C ILE A 133 0.74 1.95 4.80
N THR A 134 1.30 2.55 3.76
CA THR A 134 1.18 2.09 2.38
C THR A 134 2.54 1.63 1.87
N ARG A 135 2.54 0.57 1.07
CA ARG A 135 3.70 0.09 0.32
C ARG A 135 3.26 -0.15 -1.12
N GLU A 136 4.05 0.31 -2.08
CA GLU A 136 3.71 0.18 -3.50
C GLU A 136 4.95 -0.27 -4.27
N SER A 137 4.82 -1.35 -5.02
CA SER A 137 5.86 -1.83 -5.93
C SER A 137 5.31 -1.75 -7.35
N GLY A 138 6.10 -1.23 -8.29
CA GLY A 138 5.60 -1.01 -9.64
C GLY A 138 6.69 -0.65 -10.64
N ILE A 139 6.25 -0.33 -11.84
CA ILE A 139 7.09 0.11 -12.95
C ILE A 139 6.49 1.38 -13.53
N ASN A 140 7.34 2.39 -13.71
CA ASN A 140 6.99 3.63 -14.38
C ASN A 140 7.72 3.72 -15.73
N PHE A 141 6.98 3.95 -16.80
CA PHE A 141 7.49 4.09 -18.16
C PHE A 141 7.42 5.55 -18.56
N ASP A 142 8.56 6.25 -18.58
CA ASP A 142 8.58 7.65 -18.97
C ASP A 142 8.95 7.81 -20.44
N PHE A 143 8.18 8.64 -21.13
CA PHE A 143 8.37 9.04 -22.52
C PHE A 143 8.75 10.52 -22.57
N ALA A 144 9.87 10.82 -23.23
CA ALA A 144 10.42 12.18 -23.38
C ALA A 144 10.60 12.93 -22.05
N SER A 145 10.80 12.20 -20.94
CA SER A 145 10.95 12.73 -19.57
C SER A 145 9.78 13.57 -19.02
N SER A 146 8.70 13.77 -19.79
CA SER A 146 7.57 14.63 -19.38
C SER A 146 6.29 13.85 -19.10
N VAL A 147 6.06 12.71 -19.76
CA VAL A 147 4.85 11.90 -19.58
C VAL A 147 5.22 10.48 -19.22
N GLY A 148 4.67 9.98 -18.11
CA GLY A 148 4.92 8.63 -17.60
C GLY A 148 3.66 7.79 -17.51
N LEU A 149 3.73 6.54 -17.91
CA LEU A 149 2.71 5.53 -17.62
C LEU A 149 3.14 4.69 -16.42
N ASN A 150 2.29 4.63 -15.41
CA ASN A 150 2.56 3.97 -14.15
C ASN A 150 1.69 2.72 -14.01
N VAL A 151 2.33 1.60 -13.69
CA VAL A 151 1.67 0.36 -13.29
C VAL A 151 2.23 -0.04 -11.93
N GLY A 152 1.35 -0.22 -10.94
CA GLY A 152 1.77 -0.50 -9.57
C GLY A 152 0.83 -1.43 -8.84
N TYR A 153 1.37 -2.14 -7.86
CA TYR A 153 0.64 -2.93 -6.89
C TYR A 153 0.84 -2.30 -5.51
N GLU A 154 -0.24 -1.80 -4.92
CA GLU A 154 -0.25 -1.19 -3.60
C GLU A 154 -0.80 -2.17 -2.56
N THR A 155 -0.10 -2.28 -1.45
CA THR A 155 -0.59 -2.88 -0.22
C THR A 155 -0.72 -1.81 0.85
N SER A 156 -1.77 -1.87 1.65
CA SER A 156 -2.03 -0.92 2.73
C SER A 156 -2.40 -1.65 4.00
N VAL A 157 -1.89 -1.15 5.13
CA VAL A 157 -2.20 -1.66 6.47
C VAL A 157 -2.75 -0.51 7.30
N LEU A 158 -4.01 -0.61 7.70
CA LEU A 158 -4.71 0.37 8.51
C LEU A 158 -4.82 -0.10 9.96
N PHE A 159 -4.33 0.70 10.89
CA PHE A 159 -4.33 0.37 12.31
C PHE A 159 -5.68 0.75 12.94
N PRO A 160 -6.47 -0.22 13.45
CA PRO A 160 -7.72 0.09 14.15
C PRO A 160 -7.46 0.95 15.40
N ARG A 161 -6.36 0.63 16.10
CA ARG A 161 -5.78 1.41 17.19
C ARG A 161 -4.29 1.57 16.97
N TYR A 162 -3.83 2.81 16.96
CA TYR A 162 -2.41 3.09 16.80
C TYR A 162 -1.64 2.80 18.10
N LEU A 163 -0.75 1.80 18.06
CA LEU A 163 0.11 1.41 19.18
C LEU A 163 1.55 1.87 18.91
N ILE A 164 1.83 3.13 19.23
CA ILE A 164 3.07 3.80 18.83
C ILE A 164 4.36 3.03 19.17
N TRP A 165 4.45 2.47 20.38
CA TRP A 165 5.66 1.74 20.82
C TRP A 165 5.86 0.41 20.11
N LYS A 166 4.77 -0.32 19.87
CA LYS A 166 4.83 -1.59 19.14
C LYS A 166 5.11 -1.34 17.67
N HIS A 167 4.50 -0.29 17.11
CA HIS A 167 4.79 0.13 15.74
C HIS A 167 6.24 0.54 15.59
N LEU A 168 6.78 1.36 16.50
CA LEU A 168 8.18 1.78 16.47
C LEU A 168 9.13 0.57 16.55
N GLY A 169 8.85 -0.40 17.42
CA GLY A 169 9.65 -1.64 17.50
C GLY A 169 9.61 -2.45 16.21
N SER A 170 8.42 -2.61 15.61
CA SER A 170 8.24 -3.27 14.31
C SER A 170 9.00 -2.53 13.20
N TYR A 171 8.89 -1.21 13.17
CA TYR A 171 9.54 -0.33 12.20
C TYR A 171 11.07 -0.35 12.31
N ILE A 172 11.63 -0.43 13.52
CA ILE A 172 13.08 -0.58 13.71
C ILE A 172 13.56 -1.89 13.09
N ILE A 173 12.84 -3.00 13.32
CA ILE A 173 13.18 -4.30 12.73
C ILE A 173 13.10 -4.23 11.20
N GLU A 174 12.00 -3.66 10.67
CA GLU A 174 11.82 -3.45 9.23
C GLU A 174 12.95 -2.61 8.64
N SER A 175 13.36 -1.53 9.33
CA SER A 175 14.41 -0.61 8.89
C SER A 175 15.79 -1.24 8.91
N ILE A 176 16.10 -2.08 9.89
CA ILE A 176 17.38 -2.82 9.94
C ILE A 176 17.47 -3.76 8.74
N GLY A 177 16.43 -4.56 8.47
CA GLY A 177 16.43 -5.47 7.33
C GLY A 177 16.47 -4.72 6.00
N PHE A 178 15.76 -3.59 5.87
CA PHE A 178 15.89 -2.70 4.71
C PHE A 178 17.30 -2.15 4.54
N GLY A 179 17.95 -1.70 5.62
CA GLY A 179 19.31 -1.17 5.56
C GLY A 179 20.35 -2.22 5.16
N LEU A 180 20.18 -3.48 5.62
CA LEU A 180 21.01 -4.59 5.15
C LEU A 180 20.76 -4.92 3.68
N LEU A 181 19.50 -4.86 3.25
CA LEU A 181 19.10 -5.07 1.87
C LEU A 181 19.65 -3.98 0.94
N ASP A 182 19.59 -2.72 1.36
CA ASP A 182 20.16 -1.59 0.63
C ASP A 182 21.66 -1.78 0.43
N LYS A 183 22.41 -2.11 1.48
CA LYS A 183 23.85 -2.41 1.35
C LYS A 183 24.15 -3.54 0.37
N PHE A 184 23.34 -4.60 0.39
CA PHE A 184 23.50 -5.71 -0.55
C PHE A 184 23.22 -5.24 -2.00
N ILE A 185 22.15 -4.47 -2.20
CA ILE A 185 21.81 -3.93 -3.52
C ILE A 185 22.90 -2.97 -4.01
N ASP A 186 23.46 -2.13 -3.14
CA ASP A 186 24.53 -1.21 -3.49
C ASP A 186 25.77 -1.97 -3.97
N GLU A 187 26.16 -3.04 -3.26
CA GLU A 187 27.29 -3.89 -3.65
C GLU A 187 27.06 -4.59 -5.00
N VAL A 188 25.85 -5.11 -5.21
CA VAL A 188 25.44 -5.70 -6.50
C VAL A 188 25.43 -4.63 -7.59
N SER A 189 25.01 -3.41 -7.29
CA SER A 189 24.94 -2.30 -8.25
C SER A 189 26.32 -1.80 -8.65
N ASN A 190 27.29 -1.83 -7.73
CA ASN A 190 28.68 -1.50 -8.02
C ASN A 190 29.36 -2.59 -8.87
N SER A 191 29.02 -3.87 -8.62
CA SER A 191 29.60 -5.00 -9.35
C SER A 191 28.93 -5.26 -10.71
N SER A 192 27.61 -5.08 -10.78
CA SER A 192 26.77 -5.29 -11.96
C SER A 192 25.72 -4.19 -12.07
N PRO A 193 26.10 -2.99 -12.55
CA PRO A 193 25.23 -1.81 -12.63
C PRO A 193 23.95 -2.06 -13.43
N LEU A 194 24.04 -2.80 -14.52
CA LEU A 194 22.88 -3.15 -15.36
C LEU A 194 21.88 -4.05 -14.63
N SER A 195 22.29 -4.80 -13.61
CA SER A 195 21.36 -5.63 -12.83
C SER A 195 20.64 -4.84 -11.73
N ALA A 196 21.11 -3.63 -11.40
CA ALA A 196 20.62 -2.83 -10.28
C ALA A 196 19.10 -2.57 -10.34
N PRO A 197 18.50 -2.12 -11.48
CA PRO A 197 17.04 -1.92 -11.57
C PRO A 197 16.22 -3.15 -11.20
N PHE A 198 16.63 -4.31 -11.74
CA PHE A 198 15.90 -5.55 -11.55
C PHE A 198 16.04 -6.09 -10.13
N VAL A 199 17.27 -6.18 -9.63
CA VAL A 199 17.58 -6.68 -8.29
C VAL A 199 16.93 -5.81 -7.23
N ASN A 200 17.02 -4.48 -7.37
CA ASN A 200 16.39 -3.55 -6.45
C ASN A 200 14.86 -3.73 -6.42
N CYS A 201 14.24 -3.78 -7.60
CA CYS A 201 12.79 -3.93 -7.71
C CYS A 201 12.30 -5.20 -7.00
N ILE A 202 12.89 -6.35 -7.34
CA ILE A 202 12.44 -7.64 -6.85
C ILE A 202 12.73 -7.79 -5.36
N LEU A 203 13.96 -7.50 -4.93
CA LEU A 203 14.33 -7.73 -3.54
C LEU A 203 13.58 -6.81 -2.59
N LYS A 204 13.49 -5.51 -2.90
CA LYS A 204 12.72 -4.58 -2.06
C LYS A 204 11.23 -4.89 -2.10
N GLY A 205 10.68 -5.20 -3.27
CA GLY A 205 9.27 -5.56 -3.40
C GLY A 205 8.92 -6.84 -2.63
N ALA A 206 9.76 -7.89 -2.74
CA ALA A 206 9.60 -9.13 -1.99
C ALA A 206 9.71 -8.91 -0.48
N TYR A 207 10.68 -8.10 -0.04
CA TYR A 207 10.83 -7.74 1.37
C TYR A 207 9.61 -6.98 1.90
N GLN A 208 9.12 -5.97 1.15
CA GLN A 208 7.90 -5.24 1.49
C GLN A 208 6.69 -6.16 1.58
N TYR A 209 6.53 -7.08 0.63
CA TYR A 209 5.43 -8.03 0.62
C TYR A 209 5.51 -9.04 1.78
N ALA A 210 6.72 -9.48 2.13
CA ALA A 210 6.93 -10.32 3.31
C ALA A 210 6.52 -9.59 4.60
N PHE A 211 6.95 -8.34 4.78
CA PHE A 211 6.53 -7.52 5.92
C PHE A 211 5.04 -7.23 5.94
N TYR A 212 4.45 -6.99 4.77
CA TYR A 212 3.00 -6.87 4.62
C TYR A 212 2.29 -8.13 5.10
N THR A 213 2.75 -9.32 4.68
CA THR A 213 2.15 -10.61 5.09
C THR A 213 2.23 -10.79 6.61
N LEU A 214 3.37 -10.44 7.22
CA LEU A 214 3.54 -10.51 8.68
C LEU A 214 2.61 -9.53 9.41
N THR A 215 2.42 -8.33 8.86
CA THR A 215 1.58 -7.29 9.45
C THR A 215 0.08 -7.51 9.20
N LYS A 216 -0.28 -8.20 8.13
CA LYS A 216 -1.65 -8.61 7.79
C LYS A 216 -2.26 -9.51 8.87
N ASP A 217 -1.47 -10.39 9.47
CA ASP A 217 -1.94 -11.23 10.57
C ASP A 217 -1.85 -10.51 11.93
N LYS A 218 -0.78 -9.76 12.15
CA LYS A 218 -0.49 -9.04 13.41
C LYS A 218 -0.03 -7.62 13.11
N MET A 219 -0.87 -6.61 13.37
CA MET A 219 -0.61 -5.25 12.89
C MET A 219 0.78 -4.69 13.27
N ASN A 220 1.32 -5.07 14.43
CA ASN A 220 2.67 -4.69 14.85
C ASN A 220 3.57 -5.92 15.05
N TRP A 221 3.62 -6.84 14.09
CA TRP A 221 4.58 -7.95 14.13
C TRP A 221 6.00 -7.45 14.48
N PRO A 222 6.72 -8.09 15.42
CA PRO A 222 6.50 -9.41 15.99
C PRO A 222 5.57 -9.45 17.22
N PHE A 223 5.01 -8.32 17.65
CA PHE A 223 4.19 -8.25 18.86
C PHE A 223 2.80 -8.84 18.65
N LYS A 224 2.30 -9.58 19.66
CA LYS A 224 0.91 -10.03 19.70
C LYS A 224 -0.02 -8.82 19.74
N THR A 225 -0.74 -8.62 18.64
CA THR A 225 -1.65 -7.50 18.37
C THR A 225 -2.84 -8.01 17.56
N GLU A 226 -3.92 -7.24 17.50
CA GLU A 226 -5.05 -7.57 16.64
C GLU A 226 -4.66 -7.47 15.15
N SER A 227 -5.43 -8.12 14.28
CA SER A 227 -5.23 -8.01 12.84
C SER A 227 -5.71 -6.63 12.36
N PRO A 228 -4.93 -5.94 11.52
CA PRO A 228 -5.33 -4.65 10.95
C PRO A 228 -6.35 -4.85 9.82
N LEU A 229 -6.95 -3.74 9.38
CA LEU A 229 -7.67 -3.72 8.12
C LEU A 229 -6.66 -3.53 6.99
N THR A 230 -6.67 -4.41 5.99
CA THR A 230 -5.69 -4.41 4.90
C THR A 230 -6.37 -4.28 3.54
N TYR A 231 -5.66 -3.66 2.59
CA TYR A 231 -6.13 -3.48 1.22
C TYR A 231 -5.00 -3.77 0.24
N GLU A 232 -5.39 -4.33 -0.90
CA GLU A 232 -4.51 -4.69 -2.02
C GLU A 232 -5.15 -4.10 -3.28
N ASN A 233 -4.44 -3.22 -3.98
CA ASN A 233 -4.96 -2.52 -5.16
C ASN A 233 -3.96 -2.57 -6.31
N PHE A 234 -4.48 -2.78 -7.52
CA PHE A 234 -3.73 -2.53 -8.74
C PHE A 234 -3.98 -1.09 -9.20
N LYS A 235 -2.89 -0.39 -9.52
CA LYS A 235 -2.91 1.00 -9.98
C LYS A 235 -2.43 1.09 -11.41
N LEU A 236 -3.20 1.79 -12.21
CA LEU A 236 -2.81 2.28 -13.53
C LEU A 236 -2.93 3.80 -13.48
N GLY A 237 -1.86 4.50 -13.82
CA GLY A 237 -1.81 5.96 -13.69
C GLY A 237 -1.01 6.62 -14.79
N VAL A 238 -1.23 7.92 -14.95
CA VAL A 238 -0.43 8.79 -15.81
C VAL A 238 0.28 9.80 -14.91
N THR A 239 1.57 10.00 -15.14
CA THR A 239 2.40 10.97 -14.43
C THR A 239 2.83 12.05 -15.39
N PHE A 240 2.78 13.31 -14.96
CA PHE A 240 3.35 14.43 -15.70
C PHE A 240 4.52 15.00 -14.89
N THR A 241 5.66 15.17 -15.54
CA THR A 241 6.88 15.76 -14.94
C THR A 241 7.22 17.02 -15.73
N PHE A 242 7.47 18.10 -15.00
CA PHE A 242 7.74 19.44 -15.52
C PHE A 242 9.09 19.93 -15.02
#